data_AF-A0A924Y9M7-F1
#
_entry.id   AF-A0A924Y9M7-F1
#
_cell.length_a   1.000
_cell.length_b   1.000
_cell.length_c   1.000
_cell.angle_alpha   90.00
_cell.angle_beta   90.00
_cell.angle_gamma   90.00
#
_symmetry.space_group_name_H-M   'P 1'
#
loop_
_entity.id
_entity.type
_entity.pdbx_description
1 polymer ?
#
loop_
_entity_poly.entity_id
_entity_poly.type
_entity_poly.pdbx_seq_one_letter_code
_entity_poly.pdbx_strand_id
1 'polypeptide(L)'
;PVEAVTQFCLRHAYWSTWTDAIAMQRLVIALAPRFPRYAHLMYTQAMQRAEQVLANYIGDRFPANPFPPFGTALGLARFLLYGVSGERRFLALLDAEPAYPPPTSDTPFADLPEENTIRALIALFLGKPS
;
A
#
# COMPACT_ATOMS: atom_id res chain seq x y z
N PRO A 1 15.43 -5.20 7.53
CA PRO A 1 14.29 -5.80 6.77
C PRO A 1 12.94 -5.19 7.16
N VAL A 2 12.56 -5.26 8.44
CA VAL A 2 11.32 -4.65 8.98
C VAL A 2 11.24 -3.16 8.63
N GLU A 3 12.26 -2.35 8.98
CA GLU A 3 12.23 -0.91 8.68
C GLU A 3 12.09 -0.60 7.19
N ALA A 4 12.70 -1.39 6.31
CA ALA A 4 12.55 -1.19 4.86
C ALA A 4 11.12 -1.47 4.39
N VAL A 5 10.46 -2.50 4.94
CA VAL A 5 9.04 -2.77 4.69
C VAL A 5 8.18 -1.64 5.25
N THR A 6 8.51 -1.11 6.44
CA THR A 6 7.81 0.05 7.03
C THR A 6 7.87 1.25 6.13
N GLN A 7 9.07 1.64 5.68
CA GLN A 7 9.25 2.76 4.78
C GLN A 7 8.54 2.55 3.44
N PHE A 8 8.51 1.32 2.91
CA PHE A 8 7.77 1.00 1.71
C PHE A 8 6.26 1.19 1.90
N CYS A 9 5.70 0.66 2.99
CA CYS A 9 4.28 0.77 3.32
C CYS A 9 3.85 2.22 3.58
N LEU A 10 4.66 3.01 4.30
CA LEU A 10 4.41 4.45 4.52
C LEU A 10 4.36 5.22 3.19
N ARG A 11 5.35 5.00 2.33
CA ARG A 11 5.37 5.60 1.00
C ARG A 11 4.16 5.17 0.19
N HIS A 12 3.84 3.88 0.15
CA HIS A 12 2.66 3.39 -0.58
C HIS A 12 1.36 4.02 -0.06
N ALA A 13 1.18 4.10 1.26
CA ALA A 13 0.02 4.76 1.87
C ALA A 13 -0.13 6.19 1.37
N TYR A 14 0.96 6.96 1.37
CA TYR A 14 0.96 8.32 0.85
C TYR A 14 0.69 8.41 -0.66
N TRP A 15 1.48 7.70 -1.47
CA TRP A 15 1.42 7.76 -2.93
C TRP A 15 0.12 7.22 -3.51
N SER A 16 -0.62 6.39 -2.77
CA SER A 16 -1.94 5.91 -3.19
C SER A 16 -3.09 6.83 -2.77
N THR A 17 -2.82 7.86 -1.96
CA THR A 17 -3.83 8.74 -1.35
C THR A 17 -3.58 10.24 -1.54
N TRP A 18 -2.55 10.64 -2.30
CA TRP A 18 -2.39 12.04 -2.69
C TRP A 18 -3.42 12.49 -3.72
N THR A 19 -3.62 13.81 -3.83
CA THR A 19 -4.72 14.44 -4.59
C THR A 19 -4.89 13.87 -6.00
N ASP A 20 -3.83 13.84 -6.80
CA ASP A 20 -3.95 13.39 -8.20
C ASP A 20 -4.15 11.88 -8.32
N ALA A 21 -3.58 11.08 -7.40
CA ALA A 21 -3.86 9.64 -7.37
C ALA A 21 -5.33 9.36 -7.06
N ILE A 22 -5.93 10.11 -6.13
CA ILE A 22 -7.36 9.98 -5.79
C ILE A 22 -8.22 10.44 -6.97
N ALA A 23 -7.89 11.56 -7.60
CA ALA A 23 -8.59 12.04 -8.79
C ALA A 23 -8.55 11.02 -9.94
N MET A 24 -7.37 10.44 -10.22
CA MET A 24 -7.20 9.40 -11.23
C MET A 24 -8.01 8.15 -10.89
N GLN A 25 -7.98 7.68 -9.64
CA GLN A 25 -8.75 6.52 -9.21
C GLN A 25 -10.27 6.75 -9.36
N ARG A 26 -10.77 7.93 -8.99
CA ARG A 26 -12.18 8.31 -9.21
C ARG A 26 -12.56 8.28 -10.67
N LEU A 27 -11.72 8.87 -11.53
CA LEU A 27 -11.95 8.87 -12.97
C LEU A 27 -12.01 7.44 -13.51
N VAL A 28 -11.08 6.58 -13.10
CA VAL A 28 -11.04 5.18 -13.52
C VAL A 28 -12.27 4.41 -13.02
N ILE A 29 -12.71 4.61 -11.77
CA ILE A 29 -13.92 4.00 -11.22
C ILE A 29 -15.16 4.45 -12.00
N ALA A 30 -15.29 5.76 -12.25
CA ALA A 30 -16.42 6.32 -13.00
C ALA A 30 -16.50 5.80 -14.45
N LEU A 31 -15.35 5.59 -15.08
CA LEU A 31 -15.26 5.09 -16.45
C LEU A 31 -15.32 3.56 -16.55
N ALA A 32 -15.16 2.82 -15.45
CA ALA A 32 -15.05 1.36 -15.46
C ALA A 32 -16.20 0.62 -16.18
N PRO A 33 -17.49 1.01 -16.06
CA PRO A 33 -18.57 0.34 -16.78
C PRO A 33 -18.45 0.44 -18.31
N ARG A 34 -17.80 1.50 -18.81
CA ARG A 34 -17.70 1.80 -20.25
C ARG A 34 -16.33 1.46 -20.82
N PHE A 35 -15.28 1.55 -20.00
CA PHE A 35 -13.90 1.33 -20.37
C PHE A 35 -13.17 0.46 -19.32
N PRO A 36 -13.58 -0.81 -19.13
CA PRO A 36 -13.04 -1.67 -18.07
C PRO A 36 -11.53 -1.93 -18.20
N ARG A 37 -10.98 -1.81 -19.42
CA ARG A 37 -9.54 -1.91 -19.68
C ARG A 37 -8.73 -0.90 -18.87
N TYR A 38 -9.22 0.30 -18.62
CA TYR A 38 -8.49 1.31 -17.83
C TYR A 38 -8.45 0.96 -16.35
N ALA A 39 -9.53 0.41 -15.80
CA ALA A 39 -9.53 -0.13 -14.43
C ALA A 39 -8.54 -1.28 -14.28
N HIS A 40 -8.51 -2.19 -15.25
CA HIS A 40 -7.55 -3.28 -15.27
C HIS A 40 -6.10 -2.78 -15.40
N LEU A 41 -5.85 -1.80 -16.26
CA LEU A 41 -4.51 -1.24 -16.46
C LEU A 41 -4.02 -0.50 -15.21
N MET A 42 -4.87 0.31 -14.58
CA MET A 42 -4.54 0.99 -13.33
C MET A 42 -4.18 -0.04 -12.24
N TYR A 43 -4.99 -1.08 -12.08
CA TYR A 43 -4.72 -2.13 -11.09
C TYR A 43 -3.41 -2.87 -11.36
N THR A 44 -3.21 -3.36 -12.60
CA THR A 44 -2.04 -4.16 -12.96
C THR A 44 -0.74 -3.36 -12.93
N GLN A 45 -0.75 -2.10 -13.38
CA GLN A 45 0.47 -1.29 -13.45
C GLN A 45 0.84 -0.62 -12.12
N ALA A 46 -0.13 -0.17 -11.33
CA ALA A 46 0.16 0.52 -10.07
C ALA A 46 0.11 -0.43 -8.86
N MET A 47 -1.00 -1.11 -8.65
CA MET A 47 -1.24 -1.88 -7.43
C MET A 47 -0.51 -3.22 -7.45
N GLN A 48 -0.73 -4.02 -8.49
CA GLN A 48 -0.11 -5.36 -8.60
C GLN A 48 1.42 -5.28 -8.67
N ARG A 49 1.97 -4.23 -9.29
CA ARG A 49 3.42 -4.04 -9.34
C ARG A 49 3.99 -3.72 -7.94
N ALA A 50 3.33 -2.87 -7.16
CA ALA A 50 3.75 -2.60 -5.78
C ALA A 50 3.66 -3.85 -4.90
N GLU A 51 2.59 -4.63 -5.04
CA GLU A 51 2.42 -5.93 -4.36
C GLU A 51 3.58 -6.87 -4.68
N GLN A 52 3.94 -7.02 -5.96
CA GLN A 52 5.00 -7.94 -6.38
C GLN A 52 6.38 -7.48 -5.92
N VAL A 53 6.68 -6.17 -5.99
CA VAL A 53 7.95 -5.62 -5.51
C VAL A 53 8.14 -5.90 -4.02
N LEU A 54 7.10 -5.64 -3.21
CA LEU A 54 7.17 -5.92 -1.78
C LEU A 54 7.22 -7.43 -1.49
N ALA A 55 6.44 -8.23 -2.21
CA ALA A 55 6.43 -9.68 -2.06
C ALA A 55 7.80 -10.30 -2.34
N ASN A 56 8.48 -9.87 -3.41
CA ASN A 56 9.83 -10.33 -3.73
C ASN A 56 10.80 -9.97 -2.60
N TYR A 57 10.76 -8.71 -2.12
CA TYR A 57 11.61 -8.29 -1.02
C TYR A 57 11.36 -9.09 0.27
N ILE A 58 10.10 -9.35 0.62
CA ILE A 58 9.74 -10.17 1.78
C ILE A 58 10.20 -11.62 1.60
N GLY A 59 9.95 -12.21 0.43
CA GLY A 59 10.35 -13.59 0.13
C GLY A 59 11.87 -13.79 0.21
N ASP A 60 12.65 -12.86 -0.35
CA ASP A 60 14.11 -12.93 -0.33
C ASP A 60 14.70 -12.77 1.08
N ARG A 61 14.07 -11.96 1.93
CA ARG A 61 14.58 -11.62 3.27
C ARG A 61 14.05 -12.51 4.38
N PHE A 62 12.94 -13.23 4.14
CA PHE A 62 12.31 -14.13 5.09
C PHE A 62 11.97 -15.49 4.44
N PRO A 63 12.95 -16.19 3.82
CA PRO A 63 12.68 -17.37 3.00
C PRO A 63 12.18 -18.58 3.81
N ALA A 64 12.47 -18.63 5.11
CA ALA A 64 12.07 -19.71 6.02
C ALA A 64 10.81 -19.38 6.83
N ASN A 65 10.24 -18.17 6.71
CA ASN A 65 9.02 -17.83 7.44
C ASN A 65 7.81 -18.41 6.71
N PRO A 66 7.05 -19.32 7.32
CA PRO A 66 5.68 -19.50 6.89
C PRO A 66 4.98 -18.16 7.14
N PHE A 67 4.14 -17.73 6.21
CA PHE A 67 3.37 -16.49 6.34
C PHE A 67 1.90 -16.76 6.68
N PRO A 68 1.53 -17.58 7.69
CA PRO A 68 0.13 -17.72 8.07
C PRO A 68 -0.39 -16.40 8.66
N PRO A 69 -1.67 -16.05 8.46
CA PRO A 69 -2.67 -16.77 7.67
C PRO A 69 -2.59 -16.54 6.14
N PHE A 70 -1.64 -15.75 5.66
CA PHE A 70 -1.56 -15.29 4.27
C PHE A 70 -1.00 -16.31 3.27
N GLY A 71 -0.37 -17.38 3.76
CA GLY A 71 0.17 -18.51 2.99
C GLY A 71 1.40 -18.19 2.14
N THR A 72 1.54 -16.97 1.62
CA THR A 72 2.61 -16.56 0.69
C THR A 72 3.11 -15.15 1.02
N ALA A 73 4.34 -14.83 0.60
CA ALA A 73 4.88 -13.46 0.69
C ALA A 73 4.02 -12.44 -0.07
N LEU A 74 3.42 -12.85 -1.20
CA LEU A 74 2.46 -12.03 -1.95
C LEU A 74 1.17 -11.79 -1.17
N GLY A 75 0.64 -12.82 -0.50
CA GLY A 75 -0.52 -12.69 0.38
C GLY A 75 -0.25 -11.69 1.51
N LEU A 76 0.91 -11.79 2.15
CA LEU A 76 1.31 -10.84 3.20
C LEU A 76 1.52 -9.43 2.63
N ALA A 77 2.19 -9.28 1.48
CA ALA A 77 2.40 -7.99 0.84
C ALA A 77 1.07 -7.30 0.52
N ARG A 78 0.10 -8.02 -0.06
CA ARG A 78 -1.26 -7.52 -0.27
C ARG A 78 -1.89 -7.07 1.02
N PHE A 79 -1.89 -7.93 2.04
CA PHE A 79 -2.47 -7.60 3.34
C PHE A 79 -1.86 -6.33 3.92
N LEU A 80 -0.53 -6.19 3.91
CA LEU A 80 0.15 -5.01 4.42
C LEU A 80 -0.25 -3.76 3.61
N LEU A 81 -0.17 -3.80 2.28
CA LEU A 81 -0.47 -2.62 1.45
C LEU A 81 -1.93 -2.17 1.55
N TYR A 82 -2.89 -3.09 1.52
CA TYR A 82 -4.31 -2.74 1.66
C TYR A 82 -4.68 -2.40 3.10
N GLY A 83 -4.07 -3.06 4.09
CA GLY A 83 -4.34 -2.79 5.51
C GLY A 83 -3.86 -1.40 5.94
N VAL A 84 -2.77 -0.90 5.38
CA VAL A 84 -2.19 0.39 5.78
C VAL A 84 -2.75 1.59 5.02
N SER A 85 -3.24 1.39 3.79
CA SER A 85 -3.76 2.50 2.97
C SER A 85 -5.26 2.43 2.74
N GLY A 86 -5.91 1.29 3.01
CA GLY A 86 -7.27 1.00 2.56
C GLY A 86 -8.31 1.97 3.08
N GLU A 87 -8.34 2.20 4.39
CA GLU A 87 -9.31 3.08 5.05
C GLU A 87 -9.20 4.53 4.56
N ARG A 88 -8.04 5.17 4.76
CA ARG A 88 -7.83 6.55 4.30
C ARG A 88 -8.07 6.69 2.80
N ARG A 89 -7.58 5.75 1.98
CA ARG A 89 -7.82 5.79 0.52
C ARG A 89 -9.30 5.74 0.20
N PHE A 90 -10.07 4.90 0.88
CA PHE A 90 -11.50 4.82 0.70
C PHE A 90 -12.21 6.11 1.14
N LEU A 91 -11.89 6.65 2.31
CA LEU A 91 -12.43 7.92 2.80
C LEU A 91 -12.09 9.08 1.85
N ALA A 92 -10.85 9.12 1.38
CA ALA A 92 -10.40 10.10 0.40
C ALA A 92 -11.10 9.95 -0.95
N LEU A 93 -11.39 8.72 -1.42
CA LEU A 93 -12.19 8.48 -2.62
C LEU A 93 -13.63 8.99 -2.48
N LEU A 94 -14.17 9.03 -1.26
CA LEU A 94 -15.53 9.50 -0.97
C LEU A 94 -15.62 10.99 -0.59
N ASP A 95 -14.50 11.74 -0.62
CA ASP A 95 -14.43 13.12 -0.10
C ASP A 95 -14.80 13.23 1.39
N ALA A 96 -14.73 12.12 2.13
CA ALA A 96 -14.98 12.09 3.58
C ALA A 96 -13.75 12.57 4.37
N GLU A 97 -12.56 12.36 3.81
CA GLU A 97 -11.30 12.90 4.31
C GLU A 97 -10.50 13.54 3.18
N PRO A 98 -9.70 14.59 3.46
CA PRO A 98 -8.83 15.17 2.45
C PRO A 98 -7.72 14.19 2.03
N ALA A 99 -7.49 14.11 0.72
CA ALA A 99 -6.31 13.47 0.16
C ALA A 99 -5.02 14.17 0.64
N TYR A 100 -3.90 13.44 0.67
CA TYR A 100 -2.61 14.06 0.98
C TYR A 100 -2.19 15.07 -0.10
N PRO A 101 -1.38 16.08 0.27
CA PRO A 101 -0.81 16.98 -0.73
C PRO A 101 0.14 16.20 -1.67
N PRO A 102 0.48 16.76 -2.84
CA PRO A 102 1.43 16.15 -3.74
C PRO A 102 2.78 15.82 -3.06
N PRO A 103 3.35 14.63 -3.30
CA PRO A 103 4.65 14.28 -2.76
C PRO A 103 5.72 15.19 -3.36
N THR A 104 6.56 15.74 -2.50
CA THR A 104 7.80 16.45 -2.84
C THR A 104 9.01 15.56 -2.55
N SER A 105 10.21 15.96 -3.02
CA SER A 105 11.47 15.26 -2.70
C SER A 105 11.70 15.13 -1.19
N ASP A 106 11.18 16.08 -0.41
CA ASP A 106 11.45 16.21 1.02
C ASP A 106 10.28 15.73 1.89
N THR A 107 9.23 15.16 1.29
CA THR A 107 8.05 14.72 2.06
C THR A 107 8.46 13.67 3.10
N PRO A 108 8.34 13.98 4.41
CA PRO A 108 8.65 13.03 5.45
C PRO A 108 7.49 12.04 5.57
N PHE A 109 7.70 10.81 5.13
CA PHE A 109 6.71 9.73 5.27
C PHE A 109 6.64 9.16 6.69
N ALA A 110 7.53 9.62 7.59
CA ALA A 110 7.62 9.18 8.97
C ALA A 110 6.67 9.94 9.91
N ASP A 111 5.83 10.85 9.43
CA ASP A 111 4.87 11.60 10.27
C ASP A 111 3.42 11.37 9.84
N LEU A 112 3.16 10.27 9.12
CA LEU A 112 1.79 9.93 8.72
C LEU A 112 0.98 9.51 9.94
N PRO A 113 -0.31 9.89 10.04
CA PRO A 113 -1.21 9.41 11.09
C PRO A 113 -1.21 7.88 11.22
N GLU A 114 -1.01 7.16 10.11
CA GLU A 114 -0.97 5.70 10.08
C GLU A 114 0.37 5.10 10.52
N GLU A 115 1.40 5.91 10.81
CA GLU A 115 2.75 5.41 11.02
C GLU A 115 2.83 4.38 12.15
N ASN A 116 2.24 4.68 13.30
CA ASN A 116 2.23 3.76 14.44
C ASN A 116 1.50 2.45 14.10
N THR A 117 0.38 2.54 13.37
CA THR A 117 -0.38 1.36 12.91
C THR A 117 0.44 0.52 11.92
N ILE A 118 1.11 1.18 10.97
CA ILE A 118 1.99 0.54 9.99
C ILE A 118 3.13 -0.20 10.70
N ARG A 119 3.82 0.48 11.62
CA ARG A 119 4.91 -0.10 12.42
C ARG A 119 4.42 -1.29 13.24
N ALA A 120 3.26 -1.17 13.89
CA ALA A 120 2.67 -2.24 14.68
C ALA A 120 2.31 -3.47 13.82
N LEU A 121 1.68 -3.28 12.67
CA LEU A 121 1.35 -4.37 11.74
C LEU A 121 2.60 -5.08 11.24
N ILE A 122 3.62 -4.33 10.86
CA ILE A 122 4.86 -4.91 10.35
C ILE A 122 5.63 -5.62 11.47
N ALA A 123 5.65 -5.06 12.68
CA ALA A 123 6.23 -5.74 13.83
C ALA A 123 5.47 -7.04 14.17
N LEU A 124 4.14 -7.06 14.04
CA LEU A 124 3.33 -8.25 14.31
C LEU A 124 3.64 -9.40 13.34
N PHE A 125 3.82 -9.11 12.05
CA PHE A 125 3.96 -10.15 11.02
C PHE A 125 5.40 -10.42 10.58
N LEU A 126 6.32 -9.47 10.81
CA LEU A 126 7.72 -9.55 10.41
C LEU A 126 8.70 -9.26 11.56
N GLY A 127 8.21 -8.85 12.74
CA GLY A 127 9.00 -8.74 13.95
C GLY A 127 9.35 -10.13 14.49
N LYS A 128 10.64 -10.47 14.37
CA LYS A 128 11.35 -11.70 14.75
C LYS A 128 10.62 -12.72 15.66
N PRO A 129 10.83 -14.04 15.40
CA PRO A 129 11.66 -14.86 16.26
C PRO A 129 13.14 -14.63 15.92
N SER A 130 13.94 -14.48 16.98
CA SER A 130 15.38 -14.24 16.98
C SER A 130 16.19 -15.14 16.06
#